data_AF-A0A1R3JR57-F1
#
_entry.id   AF-A0A1R3JR57-F1
#
_cell.length_a   1.000
_cell.length_b   1.000
_cell.length_c   1.000
_cell.angle_alpha   90.00
_cell.angle_beta   90.00
_cell.angle_gamma   90.00
#
_symmetry.space_group_name_H-M   'P 1'
#
loop_
_entity.id
_entity.type
_entity.pdbx_description
1 polymer ?
#
loop_
_entity_poly.entity_id
_entity_poly.type
_entity_poly.pdbx_seq_one_letter_code
_entity_poly.pdbx_strand_id
1 'polypeptide(L)'
;MAAEEDTEQSYLPKKKKSESEDDKRRKKIVPGSLMKALMRPGGGESNPSDGDQVIYHCTVRTLDGVVVQSTRSEYGGKGIPIRNVLGKSKIIVGLLEGIPTMLKGEVAMVVCDDLGVLKKVVCHKSA
;
A
#
# COMPACT_ATOMS: atom_id res chain seq x y z
N MET A 1 -50.81 -5.57 -7.14
CA MET A 1 -49.96 -6.71 -6.75
C MET A 1 -49.82 -7.58 -7.98
N ALA A 2 -48.61 -7.66 -8.54
CA ALA A 2 -48.37 -8.45 -9.74
C ALA A 2 -46.98 -9.08 -9.68
N ALA A 3 -47.02 -10.40 -9.81
CA ALA A 3 -46.04 -11.31 -10.37
C ALA A 3 -44.63 -11.41 -9.76
N GLU A 4 -44.40 -12.63 -9.30
CA GLU A 4 -43.15 -13.32 -9.00
C GLU A 4 -42.29 -13.46 -10.26
N GLU A 5 -40.96 -13.57 -10.10
CA GLU A 5 -40.22 -14.68 -10.73
C GLU A 5 -38.85 -14.85 -10.09
N ASP A 6 -38.58 -16.11 -9.82
CA ASP A 6 -37.42 -16.74 -9.22
C ASP A 6 -36.20 -16.66 -10.13
N THR A 7 -35.02 -16.39 -9.56
CA THR A 7 -33.78 -17.00 -10.06
C THR A 7 -32.84 -17.16 -8.88
N GLU A 8 -32.96 -18.32 -8.24
CA GLU A 8 -31.91 -18.85 -7.40
C GLU A 8 -30.57 -18.98 -8.17
N GLN A 9 -29.51 -19.17 -7.38
CA GLN A 9 -28.33 -19.97 -7.76
C GLN A 9 -27.14 -19.22 -8.37
N SER A 10 -26.16 -18.89 -7.53
CA SER A 10 -25.03 -19.82 -7.31
C SER A 10 -23.87 -19.17 -6.55
N TYR A 11 -23.66 -19.68 -5.34
CA TYR A 11 -22.39 -19.93 -4.66
C TYR A 11 -21.13 -19.35 -5.33
N LEU A 12 -20.71 -18.15 -4.91
CA LEU A 12 -19.32 -17.75 -5.08
C LEU A 12 -18.46 -18.61 -4.13
N PRO A 13 -17.46 -19.34 -4.65
CA PRO A 13 -16.66 -20.23 -3.83
C PRO A 13 -15.83 -19.39 -2.87
N LYS A 14 -15.91 -19.73 -1.57
CA LYS A 14 -14.90 -19.38 -0.57
C LYS A 14 -13.55 -19.91 -1.06
N LYS A 15 -12.84 -19.09 -1.83
CA LYS A 15 -11.50 -19.41 -2.32
C LYS A 15 -10.61 -19.44 -1.10
N LYS A 16 -10.24 -20.66 -0.68
CA LYS A 16 -9.12 -20.95 0.21
C LYS A 16 -8.01 -19.96 -0.15
N LYS A 17 -7.54 -19.22 0.86
CA LYS A 17 -6.41 -18.29 0.80
C LYS A 17 -5.17 -19.10 0.37
N SER A 18 -5.03 -19.31 -0.93
CA SER A 18 -3.80 -19.77 -1.55
C SER A 18 -2.76 -18.73 -1.20
N GLU A 19 -1.63 -19.14 -0.61
CA GLU A 19 -0.50 -18.28 -0.30
C GLU A 19 -0.25 -17.33 -1.49
N SER A 20 -0.63 -16.06 -1.33
CA SER A 20 -0.49 -15.09 -2.40
C SER A 20 0.99 -14.98 -2.74
N GLU A 21 1.34 -14.68 -3.99
CA GLU A 21 2.72 -14.32 -4.34
C GLU A 21 3.25 -13.18 -3.44
N ASP A 22 2.35 -12.34 -2.91
CA ASP A 22 2.65 -11.35 -1.88
C ASP A 22 3.04 -11.97 -0.53
N ASP A 23 2.42 -13.06 -0.06
CA ASP A 23 2.83 -13.78 1.16
C ASP A 23 4.23 -14.39 1.01
N LYS A 24 4.54 -14.99 -0.15
CA LYS A 24 5.90 -15.50 -0.42
C LYS A 24 6.95 -14.39 -0.45
N ARG A 25 6.58 -13.19 -0.94
CA ARG A 25 7.47 -12.02 -0.96
C ARG A 25 7.67 -11.42 0.43
N ARG A 26 6.62 -11.38 1.26
CA ARG A 26 6.72 -11.00 2.69
C ARG A 26 7.64 -11.95 3.44
N LYS A 27 7.49 -13.27 3.21
CA LYS A 27 8.26 -14.32 3.92
C LYS A 27 9.75 -14.39 3.53
N LYS A 28 10.16 -13.72 2.45
CA LYS A 28 11.57 -13.66 1.98
C LYS A 28 12.39 -12.53 2.62
N ILE A 29 11.79 -11.69 3.46
CA ILE A 29 12.47 -10.54 4.04
C ILE A 29 12.89 -10.89 5.46
N VAL A 30 14.09 -10.44 5.82
CA VAL A 30 14.60 -10.58 7.18
C VAL A 30 13.74 -9.71 8.10
N PRO A 31 13.06 -10.30 9.11
CA PRO A 31 12.31 -9.51 10.08
C PRO A 31 13.28 -8.58 10.82
N GLY A 32 13.12 -7.28 10.63
CA GLY A 32 14.02 -6.24 11.16
C GLY A 32 14.59 -5.29 10.10
N SER A 33 14.64 -5.70 8.83
CA SER A 33 15.14 -4.84 7.73
C SER A 33 14.13 -3.80 7.25
N LEU A 34 12.91 -3.81 7.78
CA LEU A 34 11.86 -2.87 7.46
C LEU A 34 11.44 -2.12 8.72
N MET A 35 11.62 -0.81 8.72
CA MET A 35 11.15 0.06 9.80
C MET A 35 10.16 1.07 9.27
N LYS A 36 8.97 1.12 9.87
CA LYS A 36 7.98 2.16 9.62
C LYS A 36 8.00 3.15 10.78
N ALA A 37 8.28 4.41 10.48
CA ALA A 37 8.14 5.54 11.39
C ALA A 37 6.89 6.35 11.03
N LEU A 38 5.94 6.45 11.97
CA LEU A 38 4.79 7.32 11.82
C LEU A 38 5.24 8.78 11.96
N MET A 39 5.08 9.57 10.91
CA MET A 39 5.44 10.99 10.90
C MET A 39 4.24 11.88 11.21
N ARG A 40 3.07 11.49 10.69
CA ARG A 40 1.82 12.21 10.92
C ARG A 40 0.68 11.20 10.94
N PRO A 41 -0.07 11.10 12.04
CA PRO A 41 -1.23 10.21 12.09
C PRO A 41 -2.24 10.63 11.02
N GLY A 42 -2.85 9.63 10.37
CA GLY A 42 -3.99 9.84 9.51
C GLY A 42 -5.26 10.09 10.33
N GLY A 43 -6.27 10.69 9.70
CA GLY A 43 -7.58 10.91 10.31
C GLY A 43 -8.64 9.90 9.86
N GLY A 44 -8.28 8.93 9.03
CA GLY A 44 -9.19 7.85 8.65
C GLY A 44 -9.30 6.79 9.74
N GLU A 45 -10.47 6.17 9.85
CA GLU A 45 -10.73 5.05 10.78
C GLU A 45 -10.57 3.67 10.11
N SER A 46 -10.37 3.63 8.80
CA SER A 46 -10.26 2.38 8.04
C SER A 46 -8.90 2.24 7.37
N ASN A 47 -8.26 1.11 7.65
CA ASN A 47 -7.08 0.65 6.95
C ASN A 47 -7.47 0.01 5.60
N PRO A 48 -6.67 0.20 4.55
CA PRO A 48 -6.93 -0.42 3.27
C PRO A 48 -6.65 -1.93 3.32
N SER A 49 -7.53 -2.71 2.70
CA SER A 49 -7.48 -4.17 2.63
C SER A 49 -7.03 -4.67 1.25
N ASP A 50 -6.71 -5.96 1.15
CA ASP A 50 -6.38 -6.59 -0.13
C ASP A 50 -7.54 -6.42 -1.13
N GLY A 51 -7.25 -5.85 -2.30
CA GLY A 51 -8.24 -5.50 -3.32
C GLY A 51 -8.62 -4.03 -3.37
N ASP A 52 -8.31 -3.24 -2.33
CA ASP A 52 -8.61 -1.80 -2.31
C ASP A 52 -7.63 -1.01 -3.18
N GLN A 53 -8.14 0.09 -3.76
CA GLN A 53 -7.33 1.03 -4.50
C GLN A 53 -6.76 2.08 -3.56
N VAL A 54 -5.44 2.09 -3.45
CA VAL A 54 -4.69 3.04 -2.64
C VAL A 54 -4.06 4.10 -3.52
N ILE A 55 -4.26 5.36 -3.13
CA ILE A 55 -3.70 6.53 -3.79
C ILE A 55 -2.74 7.21 -2.82
N TYR A 56 -1.47 7.27 -3.18
CA TYR A 56 -0.42 7.83 -2.33
C TYR A 56 0.64 8.59 -3.12
N HIS A 57 1.29 9.54 -2.45
CA HIS A 57 2.55 10.12 -2.92
C HIS A 57 3.69 9.43 -2.19
N CYS A 58 4.76 9.09 -2.91
CA CYS A 58 5.98 8.61 -2.29
C CYS A 58 7.20 9.42 -2.72
N THR A 59 8.13 9.60 -1.79
CA THR A 59 9.43 10.20 -2.04
C THR A 59 10.48 9.23 -1.51
N VAL A 60 11.26 8.67 -2.43
CA VAL A 60 12.39 7.79 -2.18
C VAL A 60 13.64 8.64 -2.11
N ARG A 61 14.35 8.54 -1.00
CA ARG A 61 15.66 9.12 -0.76
C ARG A 61 16.63 8.01 -0.41
N THR A 62 17.90 8.16 -0.75
CA THR A 62 18.96 7.32 -0.17
C THR A 62 19.26 7.79 1.25
N LEU A 63 19.95 6.95 2.03
CA LEU A 63 20.53 7.34 3.33
C LEU A 63 21.46 8.55 3.21
N ASP A 64 22.11 8.69 2.05
CA ASP A 64 22.97 9.82 1.69
C ASP A 64 22.19 11.15 1.45
N GLY A 65 20.86 11.10 1.48
CA GLY A 65 19.98 12.26 1.30
C GLY A 65 19.60 12.56 -0.16
N VAL A 66 20.11 11.77 -1.12
CA VAL A 66 19.81 11.94 -2.56
C VAL A 66 18.41 11.45 -2.87
N VAL A 67 17.58 12.29 -3.51
CA VAL A 67 16.23 11.92 -3.95
C VAL A 67 16.33 11.07 -5.22
N VAL A 68 15.99 9.79 -5.13
CA VAL A 68 16.04 8.85 -6.27
C VAL A 68 14.77 8.96 -7.11
N GLN A 69 13.62 9.00 -6.44
CA GLN A 69 12.30 9.01 -7.07
C GLN A 69 11.34 9.80 -6.19
N SER A 70 10.64 10.78 -6.77
CA SER A 70 9.57 11.47 -6.06
C SER A 70 8.36 11.62 -6.95
N THR A 71 7.17 11.41 -6.37
CA THR A 71 5.91 11.77 -7.02
C THR A 71 5.43 13.18 -6.66
N ARG A 72 6.04 13.84 -5.67
CA ARG A 72 5.74 15.23 -5.32
C ARG A 72 6.49 16.21 -6.23
N SER A 73 5.80 17.24 -6.68
CA SER A 73 6.35 18.34 -7.48
C SER A 73 7.49 19.08 -6.77
N GLU A 74 7.39 19.27 -5.45
CA GLU A 74 8.42 19.92 -4.63
C GLU A 74 9.81 19.26 -4.69
N TYR A 75 9.89 17.98 -5.09
CA TYR A 75 11.13 17.22 -5.17
C TYR A 75 11.46 16.78 -6.60
N GLY A 76 10.99 17.52 -7.62
CA GLY A 76 11.25 17.23 -9.03
C GLY A 76 10.37 16.12 -9.62
N GLY A 77 9.32 15.71 -8.91
CA GLY A 77 8.35 14.72 -9.40
C GLY A 77 7.28 15.33 -10.30
N LYS A 78 6.52 14.47 -10.99
CA LYS A 78 5.42 14.90 -11.88
C LYS A 78 4.19 15.48 -11.15
N GLY A 79 4.16 15.46 -9.81
CA GLY A 79 3.00 15.88 -9.01
C GLY A 79 1.79 14.93 -9.10
N ILE A 80 1.93 13.81 -9.81
CA ILE A 80 0.86 12.83 -10.03
C ILE A 80 0.93 11.79 -8.91
N PRO A 81 -0.15 11.54 -8.14
CA PRO A 81 -0.15 10.47 -7.15
C PRO A 81 -0.09 9.09 -7.81
N ILE A 82 0.57 8.15 -7.15
CA ILE A 82 0.58 6.75 -7.56
C ILE A 82 -0.74 6.11 -7.13
N ARG A 83 -1.38 5.38 -8.06
CA ARG A 83 -2.57 4.56 -7.79
C ARG A 83 -2.21 3.10 -7.95
N ASN A 84 -2.29 2.35 -6.87
CA ASN A 84 -2.07 0.91 -6.89
C ASN A 84 -3.26 0.19 -6.23
N VAL A 85 -3.53 -1.02 -6.68
CA VAL A 85 -4.48 -1.93 -6.05
C VAL A 85 -3.72 -2.93 -5.19
N LEU A 86 -4.04 -2.99 -3.89
CA LEU A 86 -3.42 -3.93 -2.95
C LEU A 86 -3.70 -5.39 -3.38
N GLY A 87 -2.68 -6.24 -3.29
CA GLY A 87 -2.75 -7.66 -3.69
C GLY A 87 -2.78 -7.93 -5.21
N LYS A 88 -2.88 -6.91 -6.06
CA LYS A 88 -2.82 -7.05 -7.53
C LYS A 88 -1.63 -6.34 -8.15
N SER A 89 -1.19 -5.25 -7.56
CA SER A 89 -0.10 -4.43 -8.10
C SER A 89 1.24 -4.89 -7.55
N LYS A 90 2.29 -4.89 -8.38
CA LYS A 90 3.67 -5.13 -7.92
C LYS A 90 4.14 -3.92 -7.11
N ILE A 91 3.88 -3.96 -5.80
CA ILE A 91 4.36 -2.98 -4.83
C ILE A 91 5.63 -3.53 -4.18
N ILE A 92 6.56 -2.65 -3.78
CA ILE A 92 7.73 -3.10 -2.99
C ILE A 92 7.22 -3.64 -1.65
N VAL A 93 7.89 -4.66 -1.13
CA VAL A 93 7.33 -5.38 0.03
C VAL A 93 7.23 -4.50 1.27
N GLY A 94 8.15 -3.53 1.43
CA GLY A 94 8.05 -2.56 2.51
C GLY A 94 6.78 -1.70 2.48
N LEU A 95 6.30 -1.35 1.29
CA LEU A 95 5.02 -0.66 1.12
C LEU A 95 3.84 -1.61 1.26
N LEU A 96 3.99 -2.86 0.84
CA LEU A 96 2.96 -3.88 0.96
C LEU A 96 2.63 -4.18 2.45
N GLU A 97 3.61 -4.09 3.34
CA GLU A 97 3.42 -4.19 4.80
C GLU A 97 3.06 -2.84 5.43
N GLY A 98 3.65 -1.76 4.95
CA GLY A 98 3.39 -0.41 5.47
C GLY A 98 1.99 0.14 5.16
N ILE A 99 1.46 -0.07 3.95
CA ILE A 99 0.17 0.50 3.52
C ILE A 99 -1.04 -0.05 4.28
N PRO A 100 -1.22 -1.36 4.51
CA PRO A 100 -2.36 -1.85 5.28
C PRO A 100 -2.30 -1.43 6.76
N THR A 101 -1.14 -0.98 7.26
CA THR A 101 -1.04 -0.39 8.61
C THR A 101 -1.20 1.13 8.60
N MET A 102 -1.36 1.77 7.44
CA MET A 102 -1.57 3.21 7.31
C MET A 102 -3.05 3.56 7.30
N LEU A 103 -3.38 4.68 7.94
CA LEU A 103 -4.70 5.29 7.85
C LEU A 103 -4.79 6.27 6.67
N LYS A 104 -6.01 6.61 6.28
CA LYS A 104 -6.24 7.66 5.28
C LYS A 104 -5.70 8.99 5.79
N GLY A 105 -4.90 9.66 4.97
CA GLY A 105 -4.21 10.90 5.33
C GLY A 105 -2.92 10.70 6.13
N GLU A 106 -2.55 9.44 6.45
CA GLU A 106 -1.34 9.15 7.21
C GLU A 106 -0.08 9.47 6.40
N VAL A 107 0.89 10.06 7.09
CA VAL A 107 2.26 10.20 6.60
C VAL A 107 3.14 9.29 7.42
N ALA A 108 3.75 8.31 6.77
CA ALA A 108 4.78 7.49 7.40
C ALA A 108 6.04 7.48 6.54
N MET A 109 7.16 7.28 7.21
CA MET A 109 8.45 7.04 6.58
C MET A 109 8.76 5.56 6.74
N VAL A 110 9.01 4.90 5.62
CA VAL A 110 9.38 3.50 5.57
C VAL A 110 10.85 3.42 5.17
N VAL A 111 11.66 2.83 6.03
CA VAL A 111 13.07 2.57 5.81
C VAL A 111 13.21 1.10 5.46
N CYS A 112 13.77 0.82 4.30
CA CYS A 112 14.14 -0.54 3.90
C CYS A 112 15.66 -0.64 3.87
N ASP A 113 16.22 -1.44 4.77
CA ASP A 113 17.68 -1.61 4.91
C ASP A 113 18.28 -2.32 3.69
N ASP A 114 17.54 -3.23 3.06
CA ASP A 114 17.93 -3.96 1.84
C ASP A 114 18.40 -3.07 0.68
N LEU A 115 17.99 -1.80 0.67
CA LEU A 115 18.32 -0.84 -0.39
C LEU A 115 18.99 0.44 0.13
N GLY A 116 19.13 0.60 1.46
CA GLY A 116 19.61 1.85 2.04
C GLY A 116 18.78 3.07 1.62
N VAL A 117 17.46 2.91 1.51
CA VAL A 117 16.54 3.97 1.07
C VAL A 117 15.49 4.32 2.12
N LEU A 118 15.32 5.62 2.31
CA LEU A 118 14.24 6.27 3.05
C LEU A 118 13.08 6.56 2.10
N LYS A 119 11.97 5.86 2.26
CA LYS A 119 10.76 6.09 1.48
C LYS A 119 9.70 6.77 2.33
N LYS A 120 9.52 8.07 2.13
CA LYS A 120 8.39 8.81 2.72
C LYS A 120 7.14 8.54 1.91
N VAL A 121 6.06 8.14 2.57
CA VAL A 121 4.79 7.74 1.96
C VAL A 121 3.69 8.57 2.60
N VAL A 122 2.87 9.20 1.75
CA VAL A 122 1.71 9.98 2.15
C VAL A 122 0.49 9.34 1.53
N CYS A 123 -0.32 8.67 2.35
CA CYS A 123 -1.56 8.04 1.90
C CYS A 123 -2.67 9.11 1.84
N HIS A 124 -3.24 9.36 0.67
CA HIS A 124 -4.28 10.39 0.52
C HIS A 124 -5.69 9.81 0.51
N LYS A 125 -5.88 8.65 -0.10
CA LYS A 125 -7.20 8.05 -0.24
C LYS A 125 -7.06 6.53 -0.39
N SER A 126 -7.51 5.81 0.62
CA SER A 126 -8.09 4.47 0.47
C SER A 126 -9.53 4.70 0.01
N ALA A 127 -9.87 4.17 -1.17
CA ALA A 127 -11.25 4.13 -1.66
C ALA A 127 -11.89 2.81 -1.24
#